data_AF-A0A1J3E9T7-F1
#
_entry.id   AF-A0A1J3E9T7-F1
#
_cell.length_a   1.000
_cell.length_b   1.000
_cell.length_c   1.000
_cell.angle_alpha   90.00
_cell.angle_beta   90.00
_cell.angle_gamma   90.00
#
_symmetry.space_group_name_H-M   'P 1'
#
loop_
_entity.id
_entity.type
_entity.pdbx_description
1 polymer ?
#
loop_
_entity_poly.entity_id
_entity_poly.type
_entity_poly.pdbx_seq_one_letter_code
_entity_poly.pdbx_strand_id
1 'polypeptide(L)'
;EESRGNDDHVTAIKDYRSKIETELSGICDGILKLLDSRLVPAAASGDSKVFYLKMKGDYHRYLAEFKNGQERKDAAEHTLSAYKSAQDIANAELASTHPIRLGLALNFSVFY
;
A
#
# COMPACT_ATOMS: atom_id res chain seq x y z
N GLU A 1 3.92 -3.86 -29.58
CA GLU A 1 3.72 -5.31 -29.80
C GLU A 1 2.35 -5.62 -30.39
N GLU A 2 1.25 -5.29 -29.71
CA GLU A 2 -0.12 -5.54 -30.24
C GLU A 2 -0.39 -4.75 -31.53
N SER A 3 -0.01 -3.46 -31.58
CA SER A 3 -0.10 -2.63 -32.80
C SER A 3 0.90 -3.00 -33.91
N ARG A 4 1.81 -3.95 -33.64
CA ARG A 4 2.81 -4.46 -34.59
C ARG A 4 2.48 -5.87 -35.10
N GLY A 5 1.36 -6.47 -34.66
CA GLY A 5 0.93 -7.81 -35.07
C GLY A 5 1.72 -8.96 -34.45
N ASN A 6 2.47 -8.72 -33.37
CA ASN A 6 3.28 -9.74 -32.69
C ASN A 6 2.50 -10.41 -31.54
N ASP A 7 1.47 -11.18 -31.88
CA ASP A 7 0.52 -11.75 -30.91
C ASP A 7 1.18 -12.74 -29.92
N ASP A 8 2.18 -13.52 -30.36
CA ASP A 8 2.94 -14.43 -29.50
C ASP A 8 3.73 -13.67 -28.42
N HIS A 9 4.36 -12.55 -28.79
CA HIS A 9 5.09 -11.72 -27.83
C HIS A 9 4.14 -11.04 -26.84
N VAL A 10 2.99 -10.57 -27.31
CA VAL A 10 1.96 -9.99 -26.43
C VAL A 10 1.50 -11.00 -25.39
N THR A 11 1.28 -12.25 -25.80
CA THR A 11 0.86 -13.33 -24.90
C THR A 11 1.92 -13.59 -23.84
N ALA A 12 3.18 -13.78 -24.25
CA ALA A 12 4.29 -14.00 -23.31
C ALA A 12 4.48 -12.83 -22.31
N ILE A 13 4.30 -11.59 -22.76
CA ILE A 13 4.38 -10.40 -21.90
C ILE A 13 3.24 -10.40 -20.87
N LYS A 14 2.01 -10.71 -21.29
CA LYS A 14 0.83 -10.76 -20.40
C LYS A 14 0.99 -11.83 -19.34
N ASP A 15 1.45 -13.03 -19.72
CA ASP A 15 1.67 -14.13 -18.79
C ASP A 15 2.75 -13.80 -17.76
N TYR A 16 3.86 -13.23 -18.22
CA TYR A 16 4.95 -12.83 -17.32
C TYR A 16 4.53 -11.72 -16.36
N ARG A 17 3.77 -10.73 -16.84
CA ARG A 17 3.19 -9.68 -16.00
C ARG A 17 2.27 -10.28 -14.93
N SER A 18 1.39 -11.20 -15.30
CA SER A 18 0.47 -11.86 -14.36
C SER A 18 1.21 -12.64 -13.26
N LYS A 19 2.32 -13.30 -13.62
CA LYS A 19 3.19 -13.97 -12.65
C LYS A 19 3.76 -12.97 -11.62
N ILE A 20 4.30 -11.84 -12.09
CA ILE A 20 4.83 -10.79 -11.21
C ILE A 20 3.73 -10.21 -10.31
N GLU A 21 2.56 -9.89 -10.87
CA GLU A 21 1.42 -9.36 -10.09
C GLU A 21 0.97 -10.33 -8.99
N THR A 22 1.03 -11.64 -9.25
CA THR A 22 0.72 -12.69 -8.26
C THR A 22 1.76 -12.71 -7.14
N GLU A 23 3.05 -12.66 -7.47
CA GLU A 23 4.13 -12.62 -6.48
C GLU A 23 4.06 -11.35 -5.61
N LEU A 24 3.84 -10.19 -6.24
CA LEU A 24 3.68 -8.91 -5.54
C LEU A 24 2.46 -8.93 -4.60
N SER A 25 1.33 -9.50 -5.05
CA SER A 25 0.14 -9.66 -4.22
C SER A 25 0.45 -10.51 -2.98
N GLY A 26 1.12 -11.64 -3.16
CA GLY A 26 1.50 -12.53 -2.06
C GLY A 26 2.41 -11.87 -1.02
N ILE A 27 3.36 -11.04 -1.47
CA ILE A 27 4.23 -10.27 -0.57
C ILE A 27 3.42 -9.23 0.21
N CYS A 28 2.56 -8.47 -0.48
CA CYS A 28 1.72 -7.46 0.15
C CYS A 28 0.81 -8.10 1.21
N ASP A 29 0.12 -9.19 0.86
CA ASP A 29 -0.78 -9.92 1.76
C ASP A 29 -0.04 -10.46 2.99
N GLY A 30 1.18 -10.96 2.81
CA GLY A 30 2.04 -11.42 3.90
C GLY A 30 2.35 -10.31 4.91
N ILE A 31 2.73 -9.13 4.43
CA ILE A 31 3.03 -7.97 5.29
C ILE A 31 1.76 -7.40 5.92
N LEU A 32 0.67 -7.27 5.17
CA LEU A 32 -0.61 -6.79 5.68
C LEU A 32 -1.13 -7.68 6.82
N LYS A 33 -1.03 -9.01 6.65
CA LYS A 33 -1.38 -9.97 7.70
C LYS A 33 -0.50 -9.82 8.95
N LEU A 34 0.79 -9.59 8.78
CA LEU A 34 1.72 -9.36 9.90
C LEU A 34 1.38 -8.06 10.64
N LEU A 35 1.08 -6.99 9.91
CA LEU A 35 0.67 -5.70 10.45
C LEU A 35 -0.60 -5.85 11.29
N ASP A 36 -1.63 -6.49 10.75
CA ASP A 36 -2.94 -6.60 11.39
C ASP A 36 -2.95 -7.55 12.58
N SER A 37 -2.25 -8.68 12.48
CA SER A 37 -2.30 -9.71 13.54
C SER A 37 -1.30 -9.48 14.67
N ARG A 38 -0.23 -8.71 14.45
CA ARG A 38 0.87 -8.58 15.41
C ARG A 38 1.31 -7.13 15.64
N LEU A 39 1.75 -6.43 14.59
CA LEU A 39 2.51 -5.19 14.78
C LEU A 39 1.63 -4.00 15.20
N VAL A 40 0.50 -3.79 14.54
CA VAL A 40 -0.44 -2.72 14.91
C VAL A 40 -1.02 -2.96 16.31
N PRO A 41 -1.50 -4.18 16.68
CA PRO A 41 -1.97 -4.44 18.04
C PRO A 41 -0.89 -4.28 19.13
N ALA A 42 0.38 -4.59 18.82
CA ALA A 42 1.48 -4.48 19.78
C ALA A 42 2.07 -3.05 19.90
N ALA A 43 1.67 -2.12 19.03
CA ALA A 43 2.21 -0.78 18.98
C ALA A 43 1.72 0.08 20.18
N ALA A 44 2.65 0.42 21.08
CA ALA A 44 2.32 1.18 22.29
C ALA A 44 2.43 2.70 22.10
N SER A 45 3.44 3.17 21.34
CA SER A 45 3.70 4.61 21.14
C SER A 45 3.05 5.16 19.88
N GLY A 46 2.78 6.46 19.86
CA GLY A 46 2.33 7.19 18.66
C GLY A 46 3.23 6.95 17.45
N ASP A 47 4.55 7.04 17.63
CA ASP A 47 5.55 6.76 16.60
C ASP A 47 5.32 5.39 15.95
N SER A 48 5.23 4.33 16.77
CA SER A 48 5.09 2.96 16.29
C SER A 48 3.73 2.72 15.61
N LYS A 49 2.65 3.28 16.17
CA LYS A 49 1.30 3.19 15.58
C LYS A 49 1.25 3.87 14.22
N VAL A 50 1.75 5.10 14.13
CA VAL A 50 1.78 5.87 12.87
C VAL A 50 2.66 5.16 11.85
N PHE A 51 3.82 4.65 12.25
CA PHE A 51 4.72 3.92 11.35
C PHE A 51 4.06 2.68 10.74
N TYR A 52 3.44 1.83 11.56
CA TYR A 52 2.80 0.61 11.06
C TYR A 52 1.52 0.88 10.27
N LEU A 53 0.71 1.86 10.66
CA LEU A 53 -0.47 2.24 9.88
C LEU A 53 -0.10 2.90 8.55
N LYS A 54 0.94 3.73 8.53
CA LYS A 54 1.54 4.25 7.29
C LYS A 54 1.98 3.10 6.39
N MET A 55 2.72 2.13 6.95
CA MET A 55 3.16 0.96 6.20
C MET A 55 1.97 0.16 5.65
N LYS A 56 0.91 -0.03 6.43
CA LYS A 56 -0.34 -0.66 5.96
C LYS A 56 -0.92 0.09 4.75
N GLY A 57 -0.99 1.41 4.81
CA GLY A 57 -1.42 2.25 3.69
C GLY A 57 -0.52 2.09 2.47
N ASP A 58 0.81 2.03 2.66
CA ASP A 58 1.77 1.82 1.57
C ASP A 58 1.54 0.50 0.83
N TYR A 59 1.35 -0.62 1.55
CA TYR A 59 1.13 -1.92 0.92
C TYR A 59 -0.23 -2.03 0.21
N HIS A 60 -1.29 -1.43 0.76
CA HIS A 60 -2.55 -1.32 0.02
C HIS A 60 -2.42 -0.40 -1.21
N ARG A 61 -1.61 0.65 -1.13
CA ARG A 61 -1.34 1.54 -2.28
C ARG A 61 -0.63 0.78 -3.40
N TYR A 62 0.37 -0.03 -3.06
CA TYR A 62 1.06 -0.88 -4.05
C TYR A 62 0.11 -1.87 -4.72
N LEU A 63 -0.82 -2.49 -3.98
CA LEU A 63 -1.87 -3.33 -4.58
C LEU A 63 -2.72 -2.53 -5.58
N ALA A 64 -3.10 -1.30 -5.24
CA ALA A 64 -3.91 -0.45 -6.12
C ALA A 64 -3.20 -0.01 -7.42
N GLU A 65 -1.86 -0.10 -7.49
CA GLU A 65 -1.08 0.27 -8.67
C GLU A 65 -1.24 -0.72 -9.84
N PHE A 66 -1.52 -2.00 -9.55
CA PHE A 66 -1.63 -3.05 -10.58
C PHE A 66 -2.94 -3.85 -10.54
N LYS A 67 -3.71 -3.78 -9.45
CA LYS A 67 -5.05 -4.37 -9.40
C LYS A 67 -6.04 -3.60 -10.29
N ASN A 68 -7.14 -4.25 -10.66
CA ASN A 68 -8.15 -3.70 -11.57
C ASN A 68 -9.56 -3.84 -10.98
N GLY A 69 -10.52 -3.12 -11.56
CA GLY A 69 -11.94 -3.26 -11.23
C GLY A 69 -12.24 -3.03 -9.74
N GLN A 70 -12.90 -3.99 -9.10
CA GLN A 70 -13.28 -3.90 -7.69
C GLN A 70 -12.07 -4.00 -6.75
N GLU A 71 -11.12 -4.90 -7.02
CA GLU A 71 -9.92 -5.07 -6.19
C GLU A 71 -9.11 -3.77 -6.07
N ARG A 72 -9.02 -2.99 -7.16
CA ARG A 72 -8.36 -1.68 -7.14
C ARG A 72 -9.08 -0.69 -6.24
N LYS A 73 -10.42 -0.67 -6.28
CA LYS A 73 -11.24 0.22 -5.44
C LYS A 73 -11.08 -0.13 -3.97
N ASP A 74 -11.17 -1.42 -3.64
CA ASP A 74 -11.01 -1.91 -2.27
C ASP A 74 -9.61 -1.56 -1.73
N ALA A 75 -8.56 -1.80 -2.54
CA ALA A 75 -7.19 -1.42 -2.16
C ALA A 75 -7.02 0.10 -1.95
N ALA A 76 -7.65 0.94 -2.78
CA ALA A 76 -7.63 2.38 -2.61
C ALA A 76 -8.39 2.83 -1.34
N GLU A 77 -9.55 2.24 -1.05
CA GLU A 77 -10.31 2.52 0.17
C GLU A 77 -9.55 2.12 1.44
N HIS A 78 -8.90 0.96 1.42
CA HIS A 78 -8.04 0.52 2.52
C HIS A 78 -6.81 1.40 2.69
N THR A 79 -6.20 1.88 1.59
CA THR A 79 -5.11 2.86 1.64
C THR A 79 -5.56 4.14 2.33
N LEU A 80 -6.68 4.70 1.88
CA LEU A 80 -7.26 5.93 2.44
C LEU A 80 -7.56 5.77 3.93
N SER A 81 -8.17 4.64 4.32
CA SER A 81 -8.50 4.34 5.71
C SER A 81 -7.25 4.28 6.58
N ALA A 82 -6.22 3.53 6.16
CA ALA A 82 -4.98 3.37 6.93
C ALA A 82 -4.22 4.70 7.07
N TYR A 83 -4.08 5.49 6.00
CA TYR A 83 -3.43 6.79 6.08
C TYR A 83 -4.21 7.81 6.91
N LYS A 84 -5.55 7.83 6.84
CA LYS A 84 -6.35 8.70 7.72
C LYS A 84 -6.14 8.35 9.19
N SER A 85 -6.21 7.06 9.55
CA SER A 85 -5.94 6.62 10.92
C SER A 85 -4.51 6.98 11.37
N ALA A 86 -3.51 6.83 10.50
CA ALA A 86 -2.15 7.27 10.79
C ALA A 86 -2.06 8.78 10.97
N GLN A 87 -2.77 9.56 10.15
CA GLN A 87 -2.75 11.03 10.15
C GLN A 87 -3.39 11.60 11.42
N ASP A 88 -4.49 11.01 11.88
CA ASP A 88 -5.18 11.42 13.10
C ASP A 88 -4.27 11.26 14.33
N ILE A 89 -3.61 10.09 14.44
CA ILE A 89 -2.63 9.85 15.52
C ILE A 89 -1.42 10.76 15.37
N ALA A 90 -0.89 10.93 14.16
CA ALA A 90 0.26 11.80 13.92
C ALA A 90 -0.03 13.27 14.26
N ASN A 91 -1.26 13.73 14.02
CA ASN A 91 -1.68 15.08 14.36
C ASN A 91 -1.80 15.30 15.87
N ALA A 92 -2.25 14.27 16.60
CA ALA A 92 -2.45 14.32 18.05
C ALA A 92 -1.16 14.12 18.85
N GLU A 93 -0.29 13.19 18.41
CA GLU A 93 0.81 12.67 19.22
C GLU A 93 2.20 13.09 18.72
N LEU A 94 2.35 13.53 17.46
CA LEU A 94 3.66 13.84 16.85
C LEU A 94 3.79 15.32 16.50
N ALA A 95 4.97 15.90 16.75
CA ALA A 95 5.30 17.25 16.29
C ALA A 95 5.18 17.37 14.76
N SER A 96 4.85 18.55 14.25
CA SER A 96 4.73 18.80 12.80
C SER A 96 6.02 18.55 12.02
N THR A 97 7.18 18.66 12.68
CA THR A 97 8.50 18.39 12.12
C THR A 97 8.96 16.94 12.28
N HIS A 98 8.14 16.08 12.90
CA HIS A 98 8.51 14.69 13.15
C HIS A 98 8.71 13.92 11.83
N PRO A 99 9.84 13.23 11.61
CA PRO A 99 10.15 12.58 10.34
C PRO A 99 9.10 11.57 9.88
N ILE A 100 8.50 10.80 10.79
CA ILE A 100 7.44 9.83 10.46
C ILE A 100 6.18 10.55 9.97
N ARG A 101 5.82 11.69 10.58
CA ARG A 101 4.65 12.50 10.18
C ARG A 101 4.87 13.13 8.81
N LEU A 102 6.08 13.63 8.55
CA LEU A 102 6.46 14.15 7.23
C LEU A 102 6.45 13.05 6.16
N GLY A 103 6.99 11.87 6.48
CA GLY A 103 6.97 10.71 5.57
C GLY A 103 5.56 10.19 5.30
N LEU A 104 4.66 10.22 6.29
CA LEU A 104 3.24 9.94 6.09
C LEU A 104 2.60 10.96 5.14
N ALA A 105 2.80 12.26 5.38
CA ALA A 105 2.23 13.31 4.54
C ALA A 105 2.72 13.20 3.08
N LEU A 106 4.01 12.91 2.88
CA LEU A 106 4.57 12.67 1.55
C LEU A 106 3.87 11.49 0.86
N ASN A 107 3.80 10.32 1.51
CA ASN A 107 3.20 9.13 0.89
C ASN A 107 1.69 9.28 0.67
N PHE A 108 1.00 10.00 1.55
CA PHE A 108 -0.41 10.29 1.39
C PHE A 108 -0.67 11.28 0.24
N SER A 109 0.25 12.25 0.01
CA SER A 109 0.16 13.16 -1.14
C SER A 109 0.37 12.46 -2.49
N VAL A 110 1.12 11.35 -2.53
CA VAL A 110 1.30 10.53 -3.73
C VAL A 110 0.06 9.66 -4.00
N PHE A 111 -0.72 9.34 -2.97
CA PHE A 111 -1.95 8.56 -3.11
C PHE A 111 -3.11 9.37 -3.69
N TYR A 112 -3.22 10.64 -3.30
CA TYR A 112 -4.22 11.57 -3.82
C TYR A 112 -3.91 12.01 -5.26
#